data_AF-A0A6P6U4X0-F1
#
_entry.id   AF-A0A6P6U4X0-F1
#
_cell.length_a   1.000
_cell.length_b   1.000
_cell.length_c   1.000
_cell.angle_alpha   90.00
_cell.angle_beta   90.00
_cell.angle_gamma   90.00
#
_symmetry.space_group_name_H-M   'P 1'
#
loop_
_entity.id
_entity.type
_entity.pdbx_description
1 polymer ?
#
loop_
_entity_poly.entity_id
_entity_poly.type
_entity_poly.pdbx_seq_one_letter_code
_entity_poly.pdbx_strand_id
1 'polypeptide(L)'
;MPKKSKRKKKRKKKKTKRHSQQKFSFTDMNADQLLNNSSSSSSTDRRLRILAKHLQSTSSSAMESNTVVSASPTSAAGSSVFAHIVQAPEDPILGVTVAYNKDPSPVKLNLGVGAYRTEEGKPLVLNVVRQAEQLLVNDSSRVKEYLPIVGLADFNKLSAKLILGADSPAVQDNRVTTVQCLSGTGSLRVGAEFLARHYHERTIYIPVPTWGNHPKVFTLAGLAVKSYRYYDPTTRGLNFQGLLEDLQSAPSGAIVLLHACAHNPTGVDPTPQQWEQIRQLMRSKALLPFFDSAYQGFASGSLDADAQSVRMFVADGGECLVAQSYAKNMGLYGERVGALSIVCRAADVASRVESQLKLVIRPMYSNPPIHGASIVATILKDRNMFHEWTLELKAMADRIISMRQQLFDALRARGTPGDWSHIIKQIGMFTFTGLNSEQVTFMRKEYHIYMTSDGRISMAGLSSRTVPHLTDAIHAAVTKVA
;
A
#
# COMPACT_ATOMS: atom_id res chain seq x y z
N MET A 1 -6.72 79.98 19.00
CA MET A 1 -6.37 79.90 20.45
C MET A 1 -7.47 79.11 21.15
N PRO A 2 -7.23 78.35 22.24
CA PRO A 2 -5.94 78.01 22.89
C PRO A 2 -5.76 76.48 23.17
N LYS A 3 -4.54 75.94 23.04
CA LYS A 3 -3.51 75.61 24.09
C LYS A 3 -3.77 74.26 24.79
N LYS A 4 -2.90 73.25 24.61
CA LYS A 4 -1.58 73.03 25.27
C LYS A 4 -1.69 72.90 26.80
N SER A 5 -1.24 71.77 27.35
CA SER A 5 0.05 71.59 28.07
C SER A 5 -0.02 70.35 29.00
N LYS A 6 0.83 69.34 28.82
CA LYS A 6 2.17 69.13 29.43
C LYS A 6 2.20 69.13 30.97
N ARG A 7 2.67 68.01 31.55
CA ARG A 7 3.83 67.91 32.49
C ARG A 7 4.13 66.43 32.79
N LYS A 8 5.30 65.89 32.40
CA LYS A 8 6.61 65.85 33.11
C LYS A 8 6.63 64.73 34.19
N LYS A 9 7.66 63.88 34.40
CA LYS A 9 9.04 63.71 33.86
C LYS A 9 9.73 62.57 34.65
N LYS A 10 10.88 62.10 34.14
CA LYS A 10 12.04 61.37 34.78
C LYS A 10 11.96 59.82 34.74
N ARG A 11 13.04 59.06 34.50
CA ARG A 11 14.46 59.32 34.16
C ARG A 11 15.12 58.00 33.68
N LYS A 12 15.93 58.09 32.61
CA LYS A 12 17.20 57.40 32.25
C LYS A 12 17.62 56.10 33.00
N LYS A 13 18.03 55.07 32.24
CA LYS A 13 19.45 54.76 31.92
C LYS A 13 19.62 53.61 30.90
N LYS A 14 20.59 53.80 29.99
CA LYS A 14 21.17 52.88 28.99
C LYS A 14 21.90 51.70 29.65
N LYS A 15 21.96 50.54 28.96
CA LYS A 15 23.22 49.85 28.58
C LYS A 15 22.98 48.70 27.58
N THR A 16 23.66 48.80 26.45
CA THR A 16 23.84 47.83 25.34
C THR A 16 25.00 46.87 25.61
N LYS A 17 24.93 45.61 25.13
CA LYS A 17 26.06 44.72 24.73
C LYS A 17 25.47 43.51 23.97
N ARG A 18 25.50 43.47 22.63
CA ARG A 18 26.45 42.78 21.72
C ARG A 18 26.74 41.32 22.10
N HIS A 19 26.21 40.39 21.31
CA HIS A 19 26.61 38.98 21.22
C HIS A 19 27.75 38.82 20.21
N SER A 20 28.78 38.08 20.59
CA SER A 20 29.87 37.61 19.73
C SER A 20 29.83 36.08 19.66
N GLN A 21 29.76 35.55 18.44
CA GLN A 21 29.98 34.15 18.11
C GLN A 21 31.46 33.79 18.32
N GLN A 22 31.73 32.60 18.88
CA GLN A 22 33.04 31.97 18.81
C GLN A 22 32.88 30.52 18.36
N LYS A 23 33.56 30.21 17.25
CA LYS A 23 33.86 28.86 16.74
C LYS A 23 34.91 28.21 17.66
N PHE A 24 34.82 26.90 17.88
CA PHE A 24 35.96 26.10 18.35
C PHE A 24 36.07 24.80 17.54
N SER A 25 37.29 24.49 17.15
CA SER A 25 37.73 23.33 16.37
C SER A 25 38.03 22.13 17.26
N PHE A 26 37.94 20.94 16.67
CA PHE A 26 38.41 19.67 17.22
C PHE A 26 39.94 19.60 17.24
N THR A 27 40.50 19.20 18.38
CA THR A 27 41.80 18.52 18.48
C THR A 27 41.82 17.61 19.72
N ASP A 28 42.45 16.44 19.54
CA ASP A 28 42.61 15.30 20.44
C ASP A 28 43.12 15.63 21.85
N MET A 29 42.64 14.89 22.87
CA MET A 29 43.45 14.52 24.04
C MET A 29 42.83 13.35 24.85
N ASN A 30 43.72 12.46 25.28
CA ASN A 30 43.52 11.13 25.86
C ASN A 30 42.65 11.06 27.13
N ALA A 31 41.88 9.97 27.22
CA ALA A 31 40.90 9.66 28.25
C ALA A 31 41.43 8.75 29.38
N ASP A 32 42.57 9.06 29.99
CA ASP A 32 43.16 8.21 31.06
C ASP A 32 43.44 8.92 32.40
N GLN A 33 42.94 10.15 32.59
CA GLN A 33 43.03 10.79 33.90
C GLN A 33 41.75 11.56 34.19
N LEU A 34 40.78 10.92 34.84
CA LEU A 34 39.78 11.55 35.73
C LEU A 34 38.91 10.49 36.43
N LEU A 35 39.52 9.42 36.94
CA LEU A 35 38.85 8.45 37.83
C LEU A 35 39.65 8.32 39.13
N ASN A 36 39.41 9.24 40.06
CA ASN A 36 39.58 9.01 41.50
C ASN A 36 39.01 10.19 42.29
N ASN A 37 37.70 10.17 42.55
CA ASN A 37 37.13 10.43 43.87
C ASN A 37 35.60 10.54 43.82
N SER A 38 34.98 9.92 44.82
CA SER A 38 33.64 10.15 45.38
C SER A 38 32.62 9.01 45.19
N SER A 39 32.05 8.68 46.35
CA SER A 39 31.19 7.57 46.70
C SER A 39 29.71 7.87 46.45
N SER A 40 29.07 7.12 45.55
CA SER A 40 27.69 6.61 45.67
C SER A 40 27.35 5.74 44.46
N SER A 41 27.40 4.40 44.59
CA SER A 41 27.07 3.52 43.47
C SER A 41 25.59 3.15 43.49
N SER A 42 24.85 3.58 42.48
CA SER A 42 23.49 3.10 42.21
C SER A 42 23.54 1.68 41.59
N SER A 43 22.44 0.92 41.68
CA SER A 43 22.35 -0.46 41.16
C SER A 43 22.66 -0.61 39.66
N THR A 44 22.67 0.50 38.93
CA THR A 44 22.98 0.60 37.49
C THR A 44 24.47 0.34 37.20
N ASP A 45 25.38 0.71 38.10
CA ASP A 45 26.84 0.53 37.90
C ASP A 45 27.30 -0.93 38.02
N ARG A 46 26.53 -1.75 38.74
CA ARG A 46 26.83 -3.18 38.91
C ARG A 46 26.51 -3.99 37.64
N ARG A 47 25.51 -3.56 36.85
CA ARG A 47 25.13 -4.21 35.58
C ARG A 47 26.12 -3.92 34.46
N LEU A 48 26.71 -2.72 34.42
CA LEU A 48 27.72 -2.34 33.43
C LEU A 48 29.04 -3.09 33.60
N ARG A 49 29.46 -3.39 34.84
CA ARG A 49 30.70 -4.16 35.09
C ARG A 49 30.58 -5.66 34.74
N ILE A 50 29.37 -6.22 34.79
CA ILE A 50 29.13 -7.62 34.40
C ILE A 50 29.18 -7.78 32.87
N LEU A 51 28.68 -6.79 32.12
CA LEU A 51 28.79 -6.77 30.66
C LEU A 51 30.24 -6.59 30.17
N ALA A 52 31.05 -5.77 30.84
CA ALA A 52 32.46 -5.57 30.48
C ALA A 52 33.33 -6.82 30.68
N LYS A 53 33.01 -7.67 31.67
CA LYS A 53 33.72 -8.94 31.92
C LYS A 53 33.42 -10.04 30.89
N HIS A 54 32.30 -9.97 30.18
CA HIS A 54 31.96 -10.95 29.12
C HIS A 54 32.62 -10.65 27.76
N LEU A 55 33.24 -9.47 27.61
CA LEU A 55 33.87 -9.04 26.35
C LEU A 55 35.38 -9.29 26.30
N GLN A 56 35.99 -9.85 27.34
CA GLN A 56 37.47 -10.00 27.46
C GLN A 56 37.97 -11.43 27.69
N SER A 57 37.17 -12.47 27.46
CA SER A 57 37.64 -13.85 27.55
C SER A 57 37.42 -14.60 26.24
N THR A 58 38.50 -14.86 25.51
CA THR A 58 38.88 -16.19 25.01
C THR A 58 40.19 -16.11 24.25
N SER A 59 41.24 -16.71 24.80
CA SER A 59 42.45 -17.10 24.09
C SER A 59 42.69 -18.61 24.30
N SER A 60 43.34 -19.24 23.30
CA SER A 60 43.75 -20.65 23.16
C SER A 60 42.66 -21.63 22.68
N SER A 61 42.92 -22.66 21.86
CA SER A 61 43.95 -23.04 20.86
C SER A 61 43.50 -24.39 20.29
N ALA A 62 43.50 -24.63 18.97
CA ALA A 62 43.53 -26.00 18.43
C ALA A 62 44.04 -26.03 16.98
N MET A 63 44.88 -27.03 16.71
CA MET A 63 45.58 -27.30 15.44
C MET A 63 44.67 -27.86 14.33
N GLU A 64 45.21 -27.69 13.13
CA GLU A 64 44.84 -28.05 11.76
C GLU A 64 44.06 -29.35 11.48
N SER A 65 43.19 -29.29 10.45
CA SER A 65 43.14 -30.30 9.39
C SER A 65 42.60 -29.71 8.08
N ASN A 66 43.31 -30.03 6.98
CA ASN A 66 43.17 -29.50 5.63
C ASN A 66 41.79 -29.74 4.99
N THR A 67 41.12 -28.65 4.60
CA THR A 67 40.29 -28.58 3.39
C THR A 67 40.37 -27.14 2.87
N VAL A 68 40.92 -26.96 1.66
CA VAL A 68 41.09 -25.63 1.04
C VAL A 68 39.71 -25.12 0.59
N VAL A 69 38.99 -24.52 1.52
CA VAL A 69 37.93 -23.54 1.23
C VAL A 69 38.63 -22.19 1.18
N SER A 70 38.78 -21.60 -0.01
CA SER A 70 39.31 -20.24 -0.11
C SER A 70 38.29 -19.27 0.50
N ALA A 71 38.60 -18.81 1.71
CA ALA A 71 37.90 -17.71 2.34
C ALA A 71 38.16 -16.44 1.51
N SER A 72 37.15 -15.94 0.80
CA SER A 72 37.19 -14.56 0.34
C SER A 72 37.12 -13.70 1.60
N PRO A 73 38.19 -12.98 1.97
CA PRO A 73 38.19 -12.32 3.26
C PRO A 73 37.20 -11.16 3.21
N THR A 74 36.34 -11.06 4.21
CA THR A 74 35.80 -9.77 4.64
C THR A 74 36.90 -8.86 5.22
N SER A 75 38.17 -9.28 5.20
CA SER A 75 39.31 -8.43 5.53
C SER A 75 39.61 -7.46 4.38
N ALA A 76 40.08 -6.27 4.76
CA ALA A 76 40.14 -5.06 3.94
C ALA A 76 41.01 -5.12 2.67
N ALA A 77 41.57 -6.28 2.31
CA ALA A 77 42.48 -6.45 1.18
C ALA A 77 41.84 -7.15 -0.05
N GLY A 78 40.55 -7.51 0.00
CA GLY A 78 39.81 -8.12 -1.11
C GLY A 78 38.73 -7.22 -1.73
N SER A 79 38.30 -7.52 -2.95
CA SER A 79 37.07 -6.93 -3.50
C SER A 79 35.89 -7.31 -2.59
N SER A 80 34.94 -6.39 -2.40
CA SER A 80 33.71 -6.66 -1.64
C SER A 80 33.09 -7.99 -2.06
N VAL A 81 32.69 -8.83 -1.10
CA VAL A 81 31.94 -10.07 -1.38
C VAL A 81 30.66 -9.82 -2.17
N PHE A 82 30.18 -8.57 -2.19
CA PHE A 82 29.02 -8.11 -2.93
C PHE A 82 29.36 -7.39 -4.25
N ALA A 83 30.63 -7.37 -4.68
CA ALA A 83 31.06 -6.66 -5.89
C ALA A 83 30.38 -7.14 -7.18
N HIS A 84 29.89 -8.39 -7.18
CA HIS A 84 29.17 -8.99 -8.31
C HIS A 84 27.67 -8.66 -8.32
N ILE A 85 27.13 -8.05 -7.27
CA ILE A 85 25.70 -7.72 -7.20
C ILE A 85 25.42 -6.54 -8.13
N VAL A 86 24.61 -6.80 -9.16
CA VAL A 86 24.12 -5.78 -10.09
C VAL A 86 23.09 -4.89 -9.40
N GLN A 87 23.17 -3.58 -9.65
CA GLN A 87 22.18 -2.63 -9.17
C GLN A 87 20.79 -3.00 -9.69
N ALA A 88 19.84 -3.18 -8.77
CA ALA A 88 18.46 -3.48 -9.13
C ALA A 88 17.82 -2.30 -9.89
N PRO A 89 16.95 -2.55 -10.88
CA PRO A 89 16.21 -1.50 -11.55
C PRO A 89 15.27 -0.79 -10.56
N GLU A 90 15.05 0.51 -10.77
CA GLU A 90 14.07 1.26 -9.97
C GLU A 90 12.65 0.71 -10.18
N ASP A 91 11.83 0.74 -9.13
CA ASP A 91 10.42 0.39 -9.25
C ASP A 91 9.70 1.42 -10.15
N PRO A 92 8.96 0.99 -11.19
CA PRO A 92 8.34 1.91 -12.16
C PRO A 92 7.36 2.93 -11.56
N ILE A 93 6.84 2.70 -10.35
CA ILE A 93 5.92 3.64 -9.67
C ILE A 93 6.71 4.49 -8.66
N LEU A 94 7.61 3.89 -7.88
CA LEU A 94 8.39 4.65 -6.89
C LEU A 94 9.42 5.57 -7.55
N GLY A 95 10.04 5.14 -8.66
CA GLY A 95 10.97 5.96 -9.45
C GLY A 95 10.33 7.26 -9.95
N VAL A 96 9.03 7.25 -10.28
CA VAL A 96 8.27 8.46 -10.64
C VAL A 96 8.26 9.48 -9.49
N THR A 97 8.14 9.02 -8.24
CA THR A 97 8.17 9.90 -7.06
C THR A 97 9.55 10.42 -6.77
N VAL A 98 10.58 9.59 -6.95
CA VAL A 98 11.98 10.01 -6.81
C VAL A 98 12.29 11.13 -7.80
N ALA A 99 11.91 10.96 -9.07
CA ALA A 99 12.10 11.97 -10.10
C ALA A 99 11.31 13.25 -9.79
N TYR A 100 10.03 13.13 -9.41
CA TYR A 100 9.21 14.27 -8.98
C TYR A 100 9.83 15.04 -7.81
N ASN A 101 10.39 14.36 -6.81
CA ASN A 101 10.99 15.02 -5.65
C ASN A 101 12.26 15.79 -6.02
N LYS A 102 13.03 15.31 -7.01
CA LYS A 102 14.26 15.96 -7.50
C LYS A 102 14.00 17.18 -8.38
N ASP A 103 12.80 17.30 -8.96
CA ASP A 103 12.43 18.42 -9.82
C ASP A 103 12.21 19.71 -9.00
N PRO A 104 12.93 20.82 -9.26
CA PRO A 104 12.74 22.08 -8.54
C PRO A 104 11.56 22.91 -9.07
N SER A 105 10.93 22.51 -10.18
CA SER A 105 9.88 23.30 -10.84
C SER A 105 8.69 23.55 -9.92
N PRO A 106 8.18 24.79 -9.83
CA PRO A 106 7.02 25.10 -9.00
C PRO A 106 5.70 24.59 -9.57
N VAL A 107 5.67 24.15 -10.84
CA VAL A 107 4.47 23.64 -11.53
C VAL A 107 4.46 22.12 -11.65
N LYS A 108 5.42 21.43 -11.01
CA LYS A 108 5.49 19.96 -11.06
C LYS A 108 4.25 19.29 -10.46
N LEU A 109 3.83 18.19 -11.06
CA LEU A 109 2.65 17.44 -10.66
C LEU A 109 2.95 15.94 -10.58
N ASN A 110 2.63 15.31 -9.45
CA ASN A 110 2.80 13.86 -9.28
C ASN A 110 1.46 13.13 -9.46
N LEU A 111 1.31 12.42 -10.56
CA LEU A 111 0.19 11.54 -10.88
C LEU A 111 0.60 10.06 -10.93
N GLY A 112 1.82 9.71 -10.49
CA GLY A 112 2.30 8.35 -10.49
C GLY A 112 1.76 7.52 -9.32
N VAL A 113 1.78 8.07 -8.11
CA VAL A 113 1.46 7.31 -6.89
C VAL A 113 -0.05 7.22 -6.65
N GLY A 114 -0.53 6.00 -6.41
CA GLY A 114 -1.89 5.72 -5.96
C GLY A 114 -2.11 5.98 -4.47
N ALA A 115 -1.90 7.23 -4.05
CA ALA A 115 -2.17 7.67 -2.69
C ALA A 115 -3.01 8.95 -2.74
N TYR A 116 -4.06 9.00 -1.92
CA TYR A 116 -4.98 10.11 -1.89
C TYR A 116 -4.31 11.41 -1.43
N ARG A 117 -4.69 12.52 -2.05
CA ARG A 117 -4.26 13.87 -1.70
C ARG A 117 -5.44 14.81 -1.50
N THR A 118 -5.26 15.82 -0.66
CA THR A 118 -6.18 16.95 -0.50
C THR A 118 -6.16 17.85 -1.75
N GLU A 119 -7.03 18.86 -1.78
CA GLU A 119 -7.06 19.86 -2.87
C GLU A 119 -5.74 20.63 -3.00
N GLU A 120 -5.00 20.78 -1.89
CA GLU A 120 -3.66 21.37 -1.83
C GLU A 120 -2.54 20.39 -2.19
N GLY A 121 -2.87 19.15 -2.60
CA GLY A 121 -1.89 18.14 -2.96
C GLY A 121 -1.17 17.49 -1.77
N LYS A 122 -1.70 17.62 -0.54
CA LYS A 122 -1.07 17.09 0.68
C LYS A 122 -1.60 15.70 1.04
N PRO A 123 -0.81 14.83 1.72
CA PRO A 123 -1.32 13.61 2.32
C PRO A 123 -2.47 13.89 3.29
N LEU A 124 -3.49 13.04 3.30
CA LEU A 124 -4.61 13.10 4.22
C LEU A 124 -4.54 11.95 5.23
N VAL A 125 -4.56 12.29 6.53
CA VAL A 125 -4.97 11.36 7.59
C VAL A 125 -6.42 11.66 7.90
N LEU A 126 -7.26 10.62 7.96
CA LEU A 126 -8.68 10.73 8.24
C LEU A 126 -8.91 11.19 9.69
N ASN A 127 -9.95 11.97 9.96
CA ASN A 127 -10.23 12.43 11.32
C ASN A 127 -10.60 11.27 12.22
N VAL A 128 -11.39 10.32 11.72
CA VAL A 128 -11.75 9.11 12.46
C VAL A 128 -10.51 8.27 12.84
N VAL A 129 -9.48 8.28 12.00
CA VAL A 129 -8.19 7.61 12.29
C VAL A 129 -7.46 8.34 13.42
N ARG A 130 -7.39 9.68 13.39
CA ARG A 130 -6.80 10.46 14.48
C ARG A 130 -7.53 10.24 15.81
N GLN A 131 -8.86 10.16 15.76
CA GLN A 131 -9.67 9.87 16.94
C GLN A 131 -9.35 8.47 17.49
N ALA A 132 -9.29 7.46 16.63
CA ALA A 132 -8.89 6.11 17.01
C ALA A 132 -7.50 6.10 17.64
N GLU A 133 -6.51 6.74 17.00
CA GLU A 133 -5.15 6.86 17.56
C GLU A 133 -5.14 7.50 18.95
N GLN A 134 -5.92 8.57 19.15
CA GLN A 134 -6.03 9.26 20.44
C GLN A 134 -6.64 8.37 21.52
N LEU A 135 -7.64 7.56 21.19
CA LEU A 135 -8.19 6.55 22.11
C LEU A 135 -7.14 5.49 22.45
N LEU A 136 -6.41 5.01 21.44
CA LEU A 136 -5.43 3.94 21.62
C LEU A 136 -4.18 4.37 22.41
N VAL A 137 -3.74 5.62 22.29
CA VAL A 137 -2.57 6.13 23.04
C VAL A 137 -2.92 6.45 24.50
N ASN A 138 -4.19 6.78 24.79
CA ASN A 138 -4.65 7.12 26.13
C ASN A 138 -5.13 5.91 26.95
N ASP A 139 -5.32 4.75 26.32
CA ASP A 139 -5.71 3.52 27.01
C ASP A 139 -4.49 2.90 27.74
N SER A 140 -4.43 3.11 29.05
CA SER A 140 -3.35 2.66 29.93
C SER A 140 -3.27 1.13 30.10
N SER A 141 -4.30 0.39 29.68
CA SER A 141 -4.29 -1.08 29.70
C SER A 141 -3.51 -1.68 28.53
N ARG A 142 -3.24 -0.90 27.49
CA ARG A 142 -2.57 -1.38 26.28
C ARG A 142 -1.08 -1.55 26.50
N VAL A 143 -0.58 -2.68 26.02
CA VAL A 143 0.84 -3.03 25.99
C VAL A 143 1.31 -3.24 24.55
N LYS A 144 2.63 -3.37 24.35
CA LYS A 144 3.27 -3.63 23.04
C LYS A 144 3.73 -5.08 22.90
N GLU A 145 3.02 -6.01 23.55
CA GLU A 145 3.33 -7.43 23.48
C GLU A 145 3.05 -8.02 22.10
N TYR A 146 3.66 -9.17 21.82
CA TYR A 146 3.43 -9.90 20.59
C TYR A 146 1.96 -10.30 20.43
N LEU A 147 1.45 -10.15 19.20
CA LEU A 147 0.17 -10.71 18.83
C LEU A 147 0.27 -12.22 18.58
N PRO A 148 -0.88 -12.94 18.62
CA PRO A 148 -0.98 -14.25 18.01
C PRO A 148 -0.50 -14.22 16.55
N ILE A 149 -0.04 -15.37 16.02
CA ILE A 149 0.47 -15.48 14.64
C ILE A 149 -0.57 -14.99 13.62
N VAL A 150 -1.85 -15.28 13.88
CA VAL A 150 -2.98 -14.86 13.02
C VAL A 150 -3.36 -13.39 13.18
N GLY A 151 -2.75 -12.67 14.13
CA GLY A 151 -3.01 -11.28 14.45
C GLY A 151 -4.14 -11.05 15.45
N LEU A 152 -4.70 -9.84 15.42
CA LEU A 152 -5.71 -9.39 16.36
C LEU A 152 -7.09 -10.01 16.01
N ALA A 153 -7.68 -10.74 16.94
CA ALA A 153 -8.93 -11.49 16.72
C ALA A 153 -10.11 -10.59 16.29
N ASP A 154 -10.31 -9.45 16.97
CA ASP A 154 -11.36 -8.48 16.61
C ASP A 154 -11.15 -7.93 15.18
N PHE A 155 -9.91 -7.60 14.81
CA PHE A 155 -9.58 -7.14 13.46
C PHE A 155 -9.92 -8.19 12.40
N ASN A 156 -9.55 -9.46 12.63
CA ASN A 156 -9.82 -10.54 11.67
C ASN A 156 -11.33 -10.73 11.47
N LYS A 157 -12.09 -10.81 12.58
CA LYS A 157 -13.55 -10.96 12.55
C LYS A 157 -14.23 -9.79 11.83
N LEU A 158 -13.83 -8.56 12.13
CA LEU A 158 -14.42 -7.36 11.53
C LEU A 158 -14.05 -7.22 10.05
N SER A 159 -12.82 -7.59 9.66
CA SER A 159 -12.40 -7.60 8.25
C SER A 159 -13.15 -8.63 7.41
N ALA A 160 -13.40 -9.83 7.96
CA ALA A 160 -14.21 -10.85 7.29
C ALA A 160 -15.64 -10.34 7.03
N LYS A 161 -16.26 -9.73 8.06
CA LYS A 161 -17.61 -9.16 7.95
C LYS A 161 -17.68 -7.99 6.96
N LEU A 162 -16.67 -7.13 6.92
CA LEU A 162 -16.63 -5.97 6.03
C LEU A 162 -16.70 -6.37 4.56
N ILE A 163 -15.91 -7.37 4.15
CA ILE A 163 -15.87 -7.79 2.74
C ILE A 163 -17.02 -8.76 2.40
N LEU A 164 -17.35 -9.70 3.29
CA LEU A 164 -18.33 -10.76 2.98
C LEU A 164 -19.77 -10.36 3.28
N GLY A 165 -20.00 -9.35 4.12
CA GLY A 165 -21.30 -9.05 4.70
C GLY A 165 -21.49 -9.78 6.03
N ALA A 166 -22.14 -9.11 6.99
CA ALA A 166 -22.40 -9.69 8.32
C ALA A 166 -23.42 -10.85 8.27
N ASP A 167 -24.27 -10.86 7.25
CA ASP A 167 -25.29 -11.85 6.92
C ASP A 167 -24.77 -12.98 6.01
N SER A 168 -23.49 -12.95 5.62
CA SER A 168 -22.88 -14.00 4.80
C SER A 168 -23.03 -15.38 5.45
N PRO A 169 -23.63 -16.37 4.77
CA PRO A 169 -23.72 -17.74 5.28
C PRO A 169 -22.33 -18.31 5.62
N ALA A 170 -21.30 -17.98 4.84
CA ALA A 170 -19.94 -18.45 5.12
C ALA A 170 -19.42 -17.98 6.48
N VAL A 171 -19.75 -16.75 6.87
CA VAL A 171 -19.37 -16.19 8.17
C VAL A 171 -20.19 -16.85 9.29
N GLN A 172 -21.50 -17.02 9.11
CA GLN A 172 -22.39 -17.63 10.11
C GLN A 172 -22.06 -19.12 10.35
N ASP A 173 -21.70 -19.84 9.29
CA ASP A 173 -21.35 -21.27 9.34
C ASP A 173 -19.90 -21.53 9.81
N ASN A 174 -19.15 -20.48 10.19
CA ASN A 174 -17.72 -20.56 10.53
C ASN A 174 -16.84 -21.18 9.44
N ARG A 175 -17.20 -20.96 8.16
CA ARG A 175 -16.47 -21.48 7.00
C ARG A 175 -15.34 -20.56 6.53
N VAL A 176 -15.11 -19.45 7.21
CA VAL A 176 -14.11 -18.43 6.85
C VAL A 176 -12.99 -18.44 7.86
N THR A 177 -11.75 -18.63 7.40
CA THR A 177 -10.56 -18.32 8.18
C THR A 177 -10.01 -16.97 7.73
N THR A 178 -9.72 -16.09 8.69
CA THR A 178 -9.13 -14.77 8.41
C THR A 178 -7.89 -14.57 9.27
N VAL A 179 -6.80 -14.17 8.61
CA VAL A 179 -5.53 -13.85 9.25
C VAL A 179 -5.11 -12.43 8.88
N GLN A 180 -4.59 -11.69 9.85
CA GLN A 180 -4.02 -10.37 9.64
C GLN A 180 -2.69 -10.52 8.88
N CYS A 181 -2.46 -9.63 7.91
CA CYS A 181 -1.31 -9.65 7.03
C CYS A 181 -0.73 -8.25 6.83
N LEU A 182 0.47 -8.18 6.24
CA LEU A 182 1.15 -6.92 5.89
C LEU A 182 0.49 -6.25 4.67
N SER A 183 -0.70 -5.71 4.88
CA SER A 183 -1.55 -5.11 3.86
C SER A 183 -1.96 -6.09 2.76
N GLY A 184 -2.45 -5.57 1.63
CA GLY A 184 -2.83 -6.39 0.47
C GLY A 184 -1.64 -7.21 -0.06
N THR A 185 -0.46 -6.60 -0.16
CA THR A 185 0.76 -7.28 -0.64
C THR A 185 1.14 -8.49 0.21
N GLY A 186 1.13 -8.33 1.54
CA GLY A 186 1.38 -9.45 2.47
C GLY A 186 0.29 -10.51 2.38
N SER A 187 -0.98 -10.09 2.23
CA SER A 187 -2.12 -11.01 2.10
C SER A 187 -1.99 -11.86 0.83
N LEU A 188 -1.64 -11.24 -0.30
CA LEU A 188 -1.36 -11.92 -1.57
C LEU A 188 -0.18 -12.88 -1.43
N ARG A 189 0.92 -12.45 -0.80
CA ARG A 189 2.13 -13.28 -0.64
C ARG A 189 1.90 -14.51 0.24
N VAL A 190 1.16 -14.35 1.34
CA VAL A 190 0.78 -15.45 2.25
C VAL A 190 -0.19 -16.40 1.55
N GLY A 191 -1.23 -15.87 0.90
CA GLY A 191 -2.21 -16.70 0.17
C GLY A 191 -1.57 -17.48 -0.98
N ALA A 192 -0.67 -16.85 -1.74
CA ALA A 192 0.06 -17.50 -2.81
C ALA A 192 0.97 -18.63 -2.30
N GLU A 193 1.67 -18.43 -1.17
CA GLU A 193 2.51 -19.48 -0.60
C GLU A 193 1.71 -20.65 -0.05
N PHE A 194 0.57 -20.36 0.58
CA PHE A 194 -0.37 -21.38 1.01
C PHE A 194 -0.86 -22.22 -0.17
N LEU A 195 -1.26 -21.59 -1.28
CA LEU A 195 -1.67 -22.28 -2.49
C LEU A 195 -0.53 -23.10 -3.10
N ALA A 196 0.68 -22.56 -3.19
CA ALA A 196 1.84 -23.28 -3.73
C ALA A 196 2.18 -24.56 -2.92
N ARG A 197 1.95 -24.54 -1.61
CA ARG A 197 2.19 -25.69 -0.71
C ARG A 197 1.07 -26.72 -0.72
N HIS A 198 -0.18 -26.29 -0.81
CA HIS A 198 -1.33 -27.14 -0.48
C HIS A 198 -2.35 -27.33 -1.60
N TYR A 199 -2.33 -26.49 -2.64
CA TYR A 199 -3.28 -26.58 -3.73
C TYR A 199 -2.71 -27.39 -4.89
N HIS A 200 -3.56 -28.20 -5.52
CA HIS A 200 -3.17 -29.20 -6.51
C HIS A 200 -2.75 -28.57 -7.83
N GLU A 201 -3.44 -27.50 -8.25
CA GLU A 201 -3.11 -26.72 -9.43
C GLU A 201 -2.35 -25.45 -9.02
N ARG A 202 -1.20 -25.21 -9.62
CA ARG A 202 -0.27 -24.13 -9.22
C ARG A 202 -0.20 -23.01 -10.24
N THR A 203 -1.02 -23.08 -11.28
CA THR A 203 -1.13 -22.05 -12.30
C THR A 203 -2.08 -20.96 -11.83
N ILE A 204 -1.60 -19.72 -11.80
CA ILE A 204 -2.41 -18.53 -11.56
C ILE A 204 -2.53 -17.69 -12.82
N TYR A 205 -3.76 -17.35 -13.19
CA TYR A 205 -4.11 -16.46 -14.28
C TYR A 205 -4.29 -15.04 -13.74
N ILE A 206 -3.55 -14.07 -14.30
CA ILE A 206 -3.64 -12.64 -13.96
C ILE A 206 -4.11 -11.82 -15.17
N PRO A 207 -4.88 -10.72 -14.96
CA PRO A 207 -5.37 -9.91 -16.07
C PRO A 207 -4.21 -9.19 -16.78
N VAL A 208 -4.41 -8.85 -18.05
CA VAL A 208 -3.49 -8.00 -18.80
C VAL A 208 -4.16 -6.68 -19.21
N PRO A 209 -3.63 -5.52 -18.77
CA PRO A 209 -2.57 -5.36 -17.77
C PRO A 209 -3.08 -5.67 -16.34
N THR A 210 -2.18 -5.64 -15.35
CA THR A 210 -2.54 -5.73 -13.91
C THR A 210 -1.57 -4.91 -13.06
N TRP A 211 -1.76 -4.87 -11.74
CA TRP A 211 -0.82 -4.20 -10.82
C TRP A 211 0.57 -4.83 -10.96
N GLY A 212 1.59 -4.00 -11.25
CA GLY A 212 2.92 -4.47 -11.68
C GLY A 212 3.67 -5.37 -10.69
N ASN A 213 3.22 -5.48 -9.44
CA ASN A 213 3.81 -6.39 -8.46
C ASN A 213 3.16 -7.78 -8.44
N HIS A 214 1.99 -8.00 -9.06
CA HIS A 214 1.35 -9.31 -9.11
C HIS A 214 2.26 -10.42 -9.67
N PRO A 215 2.90 -10.26 -10.86
CA PRO A 215 3.79 -11.31 -11.38
C PRO A 215 4.91 -11.66 -10.39
N LYS A 216 5.52 -10.65 -9.76
CA LYS A 216 6.61 -10.85 -8.79
C LYS A 216 6.14 -11.62 -7.55
N VAL A 217 5.01 -11.21 -6.97
CA VAL A 217 4.46 -11.84 -5.76
C VAL A 217 4.15 -13.32 -6.00
N PHE A 218 3.48 -13.65 -7.10
CA PHE A 218 3.05 -15.02 -7.36
C PHE A 218 4.20 -15.93 -7.82
N THR A 219 5.09 -15.45 -8.69
CA THR A 219 6.27 -16.22 -9.11
C THR A 219 7.18 -16.51 -7.92
N LEU A 220 7.47 -15.52 -7.06
CA LEU A 220 8.32 -15.72 -5.87
C LEU A 220 7.64 -16.55 -4.77
N ALA A 221 6.33 -16.73 -4.84
CA ALA A 221 5.60 -17.66 -3.97
C ALA A 221 5.62 -19.10 -4.49
N GLY A 222 6.11 -19.35 -5.72
CA GLY A 222 6.18 -20.67 -6.34
C GLY A 222 5.00 -21.04 -7.23
N LEU A 223 4.18 -20.07 -7.65
CA LEU A 223 3.10 -20.31 -8.62
C LEU A 223 3.57 -20.04 -10.06
N ALA A 224 3.02 -20.80 -11.01
CA ALA A 224 3.21 -20.56 -12.43
C ALA A 224 2.25 -19.45 -12.89
N VAL A 225 2.78 -18.29 -13.29
CA VAL A 225 1.96 -17.16 -13.72
C VAL A 225 1.63 -17.27 -15.21
N LYS A 226 0.34 -17.28 -15.52
CA LYS A 226 -0.23 -17.10 -16.86
C LYS A 226 -1.11 -15.85 -16.88
N SER A 227 -1.52 -15.46 -18.07
CA SER A 227 -2.28 -14.24 -18.30
C SER A 227 -3.62 -14.51 -18.98
N TYR A 228 -4.59 -13.63 -18.76
CA TYR A 228 -5.84 -13.57 -19.52
C TYR A 228 -6.10 -12.14 -20.00
N ARG A 229 -6.73 -12.03 -21.18
CA ARG A 229 -7.12 -10.75 -21.78
C ARG A 229 -8.11 -10.03 -20.87
N TYR A 230 -7.89 -8.73 -20.66
CA TYR A 230 -8.75 -7.91 -19.80
C TYR A 230 -9.05 -6.54 -20.41
N TYR A 231 -8.03 -5.78 -20.77
CA TYR A 231 -8.22 -4.45 -21.35
C TYR A 231 -8.13 -4.50 -22.88
N ASP A 232 -9.03 -3.80 -23.57
CA ASP A 232 -8.93 -3.56 -25.00
C ASP A 232 -8.47 -2.12 -25.27
N PRO A 233 -7.25 -1.91 -25.79
CA PRO A 233 -6.75 -0.58 -26.13
C PRO A 233 -7.60 0.18 -27.14
N THR A 234 -8.33 -0.52 -28.01
CA THR A 234 -9.16 0.06 -29.08
C THR A 234 -10.39 0.73 -28.48
N THR A 235 -11.11 0.01 -27.62
CA THR A 235 -12.32 0.52 -26.95
C THR A 235 -12.03 1.25 -25.64
N ARG A 236 -10.80 1.12 -25.11
CA ARG A 236 -10.38 1.58 -23.77
C ARG A 236 -11.26 1.01 -22.65
N GLY A 237 -11.85 -0.16 -22.91
CA GLY A 237 -12.80 -0.85 -22.05
C GLY A 237 -12.39 -2.30 -21.79
N LEU A 238 -13.35 -3.11 -21.32
CA LEU A 238 -13.13 -4.51 -20.99
C LEU A 238 -13.17 -5.36 -22.27
N ASN A 239 -12.09 -6.08 -22.55
CA ASN A 239 -12.06 -7.19 -23.50
C ASN A 239 -12.80 -8.41 -22.92
N PHE A 240 -14.11 -8.28 -22.79
CA PHE A 240 -14.93 -9.26 -22.11
C PHE A 240 -14.93 -10.62 -22.81
N GLN A 241 -15.00 -10.62 -24.14
CA GLN A 241 -14.98 -11.85 -24.92
C GLN A 241 -13.64 -12.58 -24.79
N GLY A 242 -12.52 -11.87 -24.90
CA GLY A 242 -11.20 -12.46 -24.71
C GLY A 242 -10.97 -12.99 -23.30
N LEU A 243 -11.49 -12.30 -22.28
CA LEU A 243 -11.50 -12.78 -20.90
C LEU A 243 -12.18 -14.13 -20.80
N LEU A 244 -13.41 -14.27 -21.31
CA LEU A 244 -14.16 -15.53 -21.23
C LEU A 244 -13.47 -16.66 -21.98
N GLU A 245 -12.93 -16.40 -23.17
CA GLU A 245 -12.18 -17.39 -23.96
C GLU A 245 -10.95 -17.94 -23.22
N ASP A 246 -10.17 -17.05 -22.61
CA ASP A 246 -8.94 -17.42 -21.90
C ASP A 246 -9.26 -18.21 -20.62
N LEU A 247 -10.29 -17.81 -19.88
CA LEU A 247 -10.74 -18.54 -18.69
C LEU A 247 -11.40 -19.88 -19.05
N GLN A 248 -12.13 -19.97 -20.16
CA GLN A 248 -12.68 -21.23 -20.67
C GLN A 248 -11.57 -22.22 -21.04
N SER A 249 -10.45 -21.71 -21.54
CA SER A 249 -9.27 -22.48 -21.93
C SER A 249 -8.34 -22.84 -20.75
N ALA A 250 -8.56 -22.24 -19.58
CA ALA A 250 -7.78 -22.55 -18.39
C ALA A 250 -8.01 -24.01 -17.94
N PRO A 251 -6.96 -24.67 -17.40
CA PRO A 251 -7.11 -26.01 -16.84
C PRO A 251 -8.04 -25.96 -15.62
N SER A 252 -8.77 -27.06 -15.38
CA SER A 252 -9.62 -27.19 -14.20
C SER A 252 -8.79 -27.01 -12.94
N GLY A 253 -9.33 -26.27 -11.96
CA GLY A 253 -8.60 -25.93 -10.74
C GLY A 253 -7.65 -24.74 -10.88
N ALA A 254 -7.45 -24.13 -12.06
CA ALA A 254 -6.56 -22.97 -12.15
C ALA A 254 -7.02 -21.82 -11.24
N ILE A 255 -6.04 -21.15 -10.63
CA ILE A 255 -6.29 -19.99 -9.79
C ILE A 255 -6.49 -18.78 -10.71
N VAL A 256 -7.49 -17.95 -10.45
CA VAL A 256 -7.75 -16.72 -11.21
C VAL A 256 -7.70 -15.53 -10.25
N LEU A 257 -6.73 -14.65 -10.47
CA LEU A 257 -6.64 -13.40 -9.75
C LEU A 257 -7.67 -12.41 -10.29
N LEU A 258 -8.56 -11.94 -9.42
CA LEU A 258 -9.61 -10.98 -9.76
C LEU A 258 -9.42 -9.71 -8.92
N HIS A 259 -9.55 -8.54 -9.54
CA HIS A 259 -9.65 -7.29 -8.77
C HIS A 259 -11.11 -7.15 -8.33
N ALA A 260 -11.36 -7.01 -7.03
CA ALA A 260 -12.73 -6.95 -6.51
C ALA A 260 -13.51 -5.76 -7.09
N CYS A 261 -12.85 -4.61 -7.16
CA CYS A 261 -13.31 -3.39 -7.80
C CYS A 261 -12.12 -2.48 -8.12
N ALA A 262 -12.35 -1.42 -8.89
CA ALA A 262 -11.38 -0.39 -9.25
C ALA A 262 -10.05 -0.98 -9.75
N HIS A 263 -10.14 -1.74 -10.85
CA HIS A 263 -9.01 -2.46 -11.42
C HIS A 263 -7.77 -1.55 -11.56
N ASN A 264 -6.63 -2.01 -11.05
CA ASN A 264 -5.35 -1.33 -11.19
C ASN A 264 -4.53 -2.05 -12.27
N PRO A 265 -4.17 -1.38 -13.40
CA PRO A 265 -4.08 0.07 -13.57
C PRO A 265 -5.25 0.74 -14.32
N THR A 266 -6.19 -0.02 -14.86
CA THR A 266 -7.05 0.49 -15.94
C THR A 266 -8.23 1.33 -15.48
N GLY A 267 -8.72 1.13 -14.25
CA GLY A 267 -10.00 1.64 -13.78
C GLY A 267 -11.22 1.04 -14.50
N VAL A 268 -11.05 0.00 -15.31
CA VAL A 268 -12.14 -0.68 -16.02
C VAL A 268 -12.58 -1.88 -15.20
N ASP A 269 -13.85 -1.96 -14.84
CA ASP A 269 -14.42 -3.10 -14.11
C ASP A 269 -15.54 -3.77 -14.90
N PRO A 270 -15.77 -5.10 -14.73
CA PRO A 270 -16.94 -5.76 -15.27
C PRO A 270 -18.24 -5.20 -14.67
N THR A 271 -19.30 -5.16 -15.48
CA THR A 271 -20.65 -4.87 -14.99
C THR A 271 -21.17 -6.01 -14.12
N PRO A 272 -22.24 -5.82 -13.32
CA PRO A 272 -22.84 -6.91 -12.54
C PRO A 272 -23.24 -8.13 -13.39
N GLN A 273 -23.74 -7.90 -14.61
CA GLN A 273 -24.10 -8.97 -15.55
C GLN A 273 -22.86 -9.72 -16.06
N GLN A 274 -21.78 -8.99 -16.35
CA GLN A 274 -20.52 -9.60 -16.75
C GLN A 274 -19.88 -10.39 -15.60
N TRP A 275 -19.94 -9.87 -14.37
CA TRP A 275 -19.49 -10.59 -13.17
C TRP A 275 -20.23 -11.91 -12.97
N GLU A 276 -21.54 -11.93 -13.20
CA GLU A 276 -22.34 -13.15 -13.12
C GLU A 276 -21.92 -14.18 -14.18
N GLN A 277 -21.67 -13.75 -15.42
CA GLN A 277 -21.14 -14.64 -16.46
C GLN A 277 -19.75 -15.17 -16.14
N ILE A 278 -18.85 -14.34 -15.60
CA ILE A 278 -17.51 -14.77 -15.15
C ILE A 278 -17.65 -15.79 -14.02
N ARG A 279 -18.53 -15.56 -13.05
CA ARG A 279 -18.79 -16.49 -11.95
C ARG A 279 -19.27 -17.84 -12.47
N GLN A 280 -20.28 -17.86 -13.33
CA GLN A 280 -20.82 -19.08 -13.91
C GLN A 280 -19.77 -19.87 -14.68
N LEU A 281 -18.97 -19.18 -15.52
CA LEU A 281 -17.86 -19.80 -16.24
C LEU A 281 -16.85 -20.43 -15.28
N MET A 282 -16.35 -19.66 -14.30
CA MET A 282 -15.37 -20.15 -13.33
C MET A 282 -15.89 -21.36 -12.56
N ARG A 283 -17.17 -21.38 -12.19
CA ARG A 283 -17.82 -22.53 -11.54
C ARG A 283 -17.85 -23.75 -12.46
N SER A 284 -18.27 -23.59 -13.70
CA SER A 284 -18.33 -24.70 -14.68
C SER A 284 -16.96 -25.32 -14.96
N LYS A 285 -15.89 -24.50 -14.87
CA LYS A 285 -14.50 -24.89 -15.08
C LYS A 285 -13.77 -25.27 -13.80
N ALA A 286 -14.46 -25.28 -12.65
CA ALA A 286 -13.89 -25.51 -11.33
C ALA A 286 -12.64 -24.65 -11.04
N LEU A 287 -12.64 -23.38 -11.48
CA LEU A 287 -11.55 -22.44 -11.24
C LEU A 287 -11.64 -21.84 -9.83
N LEU A 288 -10.48 -21.56 -9.23
CA LEU A 288 -10.38 -21.00 -7.89
C LEU A 288 -10.20 -19.47 -7.94
N PRO A 289 -11.21 -18.68 -7.53
CA PRO A 289 -11.08 -17.23 -7.45
C PRO A 289 -10.15 -16.80 -6.30
N PHE A 290 -9.22 -15.90 -6.60
CA PHE A 290 -8.43 -15.15 -5.62
C PHE A 290 -8.66 -13.66 -5.85
N PHE A 291 -9.43 -13.01 -4.98
CA PHE A 291 -9.72 -11.58 -5.06
C PHE A 291 -8.63 -10.72 -4.42
N ASP A 292 -8.17 -9.69 -5.12
CA ASP A 292 -7.47 -8.54 -4.57
C ASP A 292 -8.45 -7.40 -4.34
N SER A 293 -8.67 -7.03 -3.07
CA SER A 293 -9.56 -5.96 -2.62
C SER A 293 -8.76 -4.86 -1.92
N ALA A 294 -8.21 -3.96 -2.72
CA ALA A 294 -7.41 -2.84 -2.23
C ALA A 294 -8.16 -1.49 -2.20
N TYR A 295 -9.34 -1.43 -2.79
CA TYR A 295 -10.07 -0.19 -3.08
C TYR A 295 -11.55 -0.22 -2.65
N GLN A 296 -11.95 -1.14 -1.76
CA GLN A 296 -13.34 -1.23 -1.29
C GLN A 296 -13.82 0.12 -0.72
N GLY A 297 -14.90 0.64 -1.28
CA GLY A 297 -15.51 1.94 -0.98
C GLY A 297 -14.88 3.13 -1.73
N PHE A 298 -13.73 2.96 -2.37
CA PHE A 298 -13.04 3.99 -3.15
C PHE A 298 -13.47 4.04 -4.62
N ALA A 299 -14.24 3.06 -5.10
CA ALA A 299 -14.73 3.04 -6.47
C ALA A 299 -16.10 3.74 -6.56
N SER A 300 -17.08 3.26 -5.80
CA SER A 300 -18.45 3.79 -5.84
C SER A 300 -18.80 4.73 -4.68
N GLY A 301 -17.95 4.85 -3.66
CA GLY A 301 -18.29 5.48 -2.38
C GLY A 301 -19.13 4.58 -1.46
N SER A 302 -19.35 3.31 -1.80
CA SER A 302 -20.08 2.33 -1.00
C SER A 302 -19.24 1.08 -0.78
N LEU A 303 -19.07 0.70 0.48
CA LEU A 303 -18.36 -0.52 0.86
C LEU A 303 -19.05 -1.78 0.34
N ASP A 304 -20.39 -1.77 0.28
CA ASP A 304 -21.18 -2.94 -0.13
C ASP A 304 -21.19 -3.12 -1.64
N ALA A 305 -21.35 -2.03 -2.40
CA ALA A 305 -21.30 -2.08 -3.86
C ALA A 305 -19.93 -2.56 -4.35
N ASP A 306 -18.85 -2.03 -3.74
CA ASP A 306 -17.49 -2.39 -4.11
C ASP A 306 -17.08 -3.81 -3.64
N ALA A 307 -17.87 -4.45 -2.76
CA ALA A 307 -17.69 -5.83 -2.35
C ALA A 307 -18.56 -6.84 -3.11
N GLN A 308 -19.45 -6.36 -4.00
CA GLN A 308 -20.48 -7.19 -4.61
C GLN A 308 -19.90 -8.37 -5.41
N SER A 309 -18.82 -8.15 -6.16
CA SER A 309 -18.14 -9.21 -6.92
C SER A 309 -17.69 -10.36 -6.02
N VAL A 310 -17.10 -10.07 -4.87
CA VAL A 310 -16.68 -11.08 -3.88
C VAL A 310 -17.90 -11.80 -3.31
N ARG A 311 -18.93 -11.05 -2.89
CA ARG A 311 -20.13 -11.60 -2.26
C ARG A 311 -20.91 -12.50 -3.22
N MET A 312 -21.01 -12.15 -4.50
CA MET A 312 -21.63 -12.98 -5.54
C MET A 312 -20.98 -14.36 -5.64
N PHE A 313 -19.64 -14.42 -5.56
CA PHE A 313 -18.92 -15.70 -5.61
C PHE A 313 -19.05 -16.51 -4.31
N VAL A 314 -19.38 -15.89 -3.18
CA VAL A 314 -19.56 -16.60 -1.91
C VAL A 314 -21.01 -17.04 -1.69
N ALA A 315 -21.97 -16.31 -2.27
CA ALA A 315 -23.40 -16.54 -2.08
C ALA A 315 -23.87 -17.94 -2.52
N ASP A 316 -23.22 -18.55 -3.51
CA ASP A 316 -23.52 -19.90 -3.99
C ASP A 316 -22.81 -21.02 -3.19
N GLY A 317 -22.16 -20.67 -2.08
CA GLY A 317 -21.37 -21.61 -1.26
C GLY A 317 -19.97 -21.90 -1.82
N GLY A 318 -19.54 -21.18 -2.86
CA GLY A 318 -18.23 -21.37 -3.47
C GLY A 318 -17.05 -20.95 -2.58
N GLU A 319 -15.90 -21.58 -2.84
CA GLU A 319 -14.64 -21.29 -2.16
C GLU A 319 -13.88 -20.16 -2.87
N CYS A 320 -13.19 -19.32 -2.10
CA CYS A 320 -12.38 -18.24 -2.63
C CYS A 320 -11.32 -17.78 -1.62
N LEU A 321 -10.33 -17.05 -2.13
CA LEU A 321 -9.40 -16.28 -1.31
C LEU A 321 -9.65 -14.80 -1.53
N VAL A 322 -9.48 -13.99 -0.48
CA VAL A 322 -9.67 -12.53 -0.55
C VAL A 322 -8.54 -11.83 0.21
N ALA A 323 -7.69 -11.10 -0.51
CA ALA A 323 -6.66 -10.23 0.03
C ALA A 323 -7.23 -8.81 0.19
N GLN A 324 -7.39 -8.35 1.43
CA GLN A 324 -7.90 -7.02 1.76
C GLN A 324 -6.76 -6.07 2.15
N SER A 325 -6.84 -4.81 1.71
CA SER A 325 -5.91 -3.75 2.13
C SER A 325 -6.64 -2.58 2.75
N TYR A 326 -6.13 -2.09 3.88
CA TYR A 326 -6.60 -0.85 4.51
C TYR A 326 -5.77 0.39 4.15
N ALA A 327 -4.81 0.23 3.24
CA ALA A 327 -3.89 1.30 2.88
C ALA A 327 -4.61 2.49 2.25
N LYS A 328 -5.68 2.25 1.48
CA LYS A 328 -6.39 3.29 0.72
C LYS A 328 -7.65 3.72 1.46
N ASN A 329 -8.61 2.80 1.65
CA ASN A 329 -9.92 3.05 2.28
C ASN A 329 -9.87 3.73 3.65
N MET A 330 -8.83 3.48 4.46
CA MET A 330 -8.59 4.16 5.74
C MET A 330 -7.33 5.04 5.74
N GLY A 331 -6.67 5.22 4.60
CA GLY A 331 -5.45 6.03 4.50
C GLY A 331 -4.24 5.47 5.27
N LEU A 332 -4.26 4.20 5.69
CA LEU A 332 -3.22 3.56 6.52
C LEU A 332 -2.08 2.99 5.67
N TYR A 333 -1.56 3.78 4.72
CA TYR A 333 -0.57 3.33 3.74
C TYR A 333 0.68 2.72 4.40
N GLY A 334 1.27 3.47 5.34
CA GLY A 334 2.52 3.13 6.03
C GLY A 334 2.38 2.09 7.14
N GLU A 335 1.19 1.96 7.72
CA GLU A 335 0.90 1.01 8.82
C GLU A 335 0.87 -0.45 8.37
N ARG A 336 0.80 -0.69 7.05
CA ARG A 336 0.81 -2.03 6.43
C ARG A 336 -0.29 -2.95 6.97
N VAL A 337 -1.52 -2.45 7.07
CA VAL A 337 -2.66 -3.22 7.59
C VAL A 337 -3.46 -3.86 6.45
N GLY A 338 -3.77 -5.15 6.61
CA GLY A 338 -4.58 -5.94 5.68
C GLY A 338 -4.94 -7.29 6.26
N ALA A 339 -5.77 -8.03 5.54
CA ALA A 339 -6.26 -9.34 5.95
C ALA A 339 -6.35 -10.29 4.76
N LEU A 340 -5.97 -11.55 4.96
CA LEU A 340 -6.28 -12.64 4.05
C LEU A 340 -7.47 -13.40 4.63
N SER A 341 -8.56 -13.51 3.87
CA SER A 341 -9.69 -14.38 4.20
C SER A 341 -9.78 -15.53 3.20
N ILE A 342 -9.95 -16.75 3.68
CA ILE A 342 -10.16 -17.94 2.84
C ILE A 342 -11.52 -18.54 3.21
N VAL A 343 -12.41 -18.58 2.23
CA VAL A 343 -13.75 -19.18 2.34
C VAL A 343 -13.65 -20.65 1.95
N CYS A 344 -13.99 -21.54 2.88
CA CYS A 344 -13.97 -22.99 2.71
C CYS A 344 -15.40 -23.55 2.58
N ARG A 345 -15.51 -24.83 2.22
CA ARG A 345 -16.81 -25.55 2.23
C ARG A 345 -17.31 -25.92 3.62
N ALA A 346 -16.43 -26.07 4.61
CA ALA A 346 -16.81 -26.53 5.95
C ALA A 346 -15.91 -25.90 7.04
N ALA A 347 -16.44 -25.79 8.25
CA ALA A 347 -15.77 -25.16 9.38
C ALA A 347 -14.51 -25.92 9.85
N ASP A 348 -14.54 -27.25 9.81
CA ASP A 348 -13.37 -28.09 10.14
C ASP A 348 -12.23 -27.88 9.14
N VAL A 349 -12.55 -27.68 7.86
CA VAL A 349 -11.57 -27.33 6.81
C VAL A 349 -10.97 -25.96 7.10
N ALA A 350 -11.80 -24.95 7.42
CA ALA A 350 -11.32 -23.61 7.74
C ALA A 350 -10.33 -23.62 8.91
N SER A 351 -10.60 -24.42 9.96
CA SER A 351 -9.69 -24.60 11.09
C SER A 351 -8.34 -25.20 10.67
N ARG A 352 -8.34 -26.23 9.80
CA ARG A 352 -7.10 -26.81 9.26
C ARG A 352 -6.34 -25.81 8.40
N VAL A 353 -7.03 -25.03 7.56
CA VAL A 353 -6.41 -23.97 6.75
C VAL A 353 -5.74 -22.92 7.64
N GLU A 354 -6.40 -22.46 8.71
CA GLU A 354 -5.80 -21.54 9.67
C GLU A 354 -4.49 -22.08 10.26
N SER A 355 -4.46 -23.38 10.61
CA SER A 355 -3.26 -24.03 11.15
C SER A 355 -2.08 -23.99 10.16
N GLN A 356 -2.34 -24.17 8.86
CA GLN A 356 -1.30 -24.12 7.82
C GLN A 356 -0.87 -22.69 7.52
N LEU A 357 -1.79 -21.73 7.56
CA LEU A 357 -1.46 -20.30 7.43
C LEU A 357 -0.49 -19.86 8.53
N LYS A 358 -0.63 -20.36 9.76
CA LYS A 358 0.35 -20.09 10.84
C LYS A 358 1.76 -20.55 10.46
N LEU A 359 1.89 -21.70 9.79
CA LEU A 359 3.18 -22.24 9.33
C LEU A 359 3.79 -21.46 8.16
N VAL A 360 2.98 -20.72 7.40
CA VAL A 360 3.46 -19.77 6.38
C VAL A 360 3.90 -18.46 7.04
N ILE A 361 3.09 -17.92 7.95
CA ILE A 361 3.30 -16.60 8.56
C ILE A 361 4.47 -16.59 9.53
N ARG A 362 4.56 -17.60 10.41
CA ARG A 362 5.55 -17.65 11.50
C ARG A 362 7.00 -17.50 11.00
N PRO A 363 7.47 -18.19 9.95
CA PRO A 363 8.82 -18.00 9.42
C PRO A 363 8.96 -16.74 8.54
N MET A 364 7.87 -16.19 8.02
CA MET A 364 7.91 -15.02 7.14
C MET A 364 8.09 -13.71 7.92
N TYR A 365 7.33 -13.53 9.00
CA TYR A 365 7.40 -12.32 9.83
C TYR A 365 6.93 -12.54 11.28
N SER A 366 6.90 -13.79 11.77
CA SER A 366 6.48 -14.15 13.12
C SER A 366 5.00 -13.88 13.44
N ASN A 367 4.62 -12.62 13.62
CA ASN A 367 3.28 -12.13 13.91
C ASN A 367 3.16 -10.70 13.36
N PRO A 368 1.95 -10.24 12.99
CA PRO A 368 1.77 -8.98 12.30
C PRO A 368 1.78 -7.75 13.25
N PRO A 369 1.97 -6.52 12.72
CA PRO A 369 2.02 -5.29 13.54
C PRO A 369 0.71 -4.98 14.26
N ILE A 370 0.77 -4.56 15.53
CA ILE A 370 -0.43 -4.33 16.36
C ILE A 370 -1.14 -2.99 16.10
N HIS A 371 -0.40 -1.93 15.77
CA HIS A 371 -0.92 -0.56 15.84
C HIS A 371 -2.02 -0.29 14.83
N GLY A 372 -1.72 -0.38 13.53
CA GLY A 372 -2.72 -0.14 12.50
C GLY A 372 -3.91 -1.10 12.56
N ALA A 373 -3.72 -2.38 12.89
CA ALA A 373 -4.85 -3.30 13.08
C ALA A 373 -5.75 -2.92 14.25
N SER A 374 -5.17 -2.34 15.31
CA SER A 374 -5.95 -1.78 16.42
C SER A 374 -6.77 -0.56 15.98
N ILE A 375 -6.20 0.33 15.16
CA ILE A 375 -6.93 1.49 14.61
C ILE A 375 -8.16 1.01 13.83
N VAL A 376 -7.95 0.08 12.89
CA VAL A 376 -9.04 -0.51 12.09
C VAL A 376 -10.08 -1.17 13.00
N ALA A 377 -9.65 -2.00 13.95
CA ALA A 377 -10.58 -2.68 14.86
C ALA A 377 -11.40 -1.70 15.70
N THR A 378 -10.78 -0.63 16.23
CA THR A 378 -11.49 0.42 16.97
C THR A 378 -12.56 1.09 16.11
N ILE A 379 -12.23 1.48 14.88
CA ILE A 379 -13.17 2.13 13.95
C ILE A 379 -14.30 1.17 13.56
N LEU A 380 -14.00 -0.07 13.20
CA LEU A 380 -14.99 -1.04 12.73
C LEU A 380 -15.91 -1.56 13.85
N LYS A 381 -15.46 -1.53 15.11
CA LYS A 381 -16.22 -2.00 16.27
C LYS A 381 -17.19 -0.95 16.81
N ASP A 382 -16.83 0.32 16.74
CA ASP A 382 -17.67 1.42 17.20
C ASP A 382 -18.58 1.93 16.07
N ARG A 383 -19.90 1.93 16.31
CA ARG A 383 -20.90 2.32 15.31
C ARG A 383 -20.74 3.77 14.84
N ASN A 384 -20.39 4.69 15.73
CA ASN A 384 -20.28 6.10 15.41
C ASN A 384 -19.00 6.37 14.61
N MET A 385 -17.88 5.76 15.01
CA MET A 385 -16.62 5.85 14.26
C MET A 385 -16.74 5.17 12.90
N PHE A 386 -17.39 4.01 12.82
CA PHE A 386 -17.67 3.37 11.53
C PHE A 386 -18.48 4.30 10.62
N HIS A 387 -19.51 4.96 11.15
CA HIS A 387 -20.31 5.92 10.39
C HIS A 387 -19.47 7.12 9.93
N GLU A 388 -18.69 7.73 10.81
CA GLU A 388 -17.79 8.85 10.46
C GLU A 388 -16.80 8.44 9.36
N TRP A 389 -16.18 7.25 9.49
CA TRP A 389 -15.30 6.71 8.46
C TRP A 389 -16.01 6.57 7.11
N THR A 390 -17.24 6.04 7.08
CA THR A 390 -17.98 5.90 5.81
C THR A 390 -18.30 7.25 5.16
N LEU A 391 -18.54 8.30 5.94
CA LEU A 391 -18.72 9.66 5.43
C LEU A 391 -17.43 10.22 4.84
N GLU A 392 -16.30 10.09 5.55
CA GLU A 392 -14.99 10.54 5.05
C GLU A 392 -14.58 9.76 3.79
N LEU A 393 -14.81 8.44 3.76
CA LEU A 393 -14.55 7.59 2.60
C LEU A 393 -15.38 8.01 1.39
N LYS A 394 -16.68 8.24 1.57
CA LYS A 394 -17.56 8.72 0.50
C LYS A 394 -17.11 10.08 -0.02
N ALA A 395 -16.73 11.01 0.85
CA ALA A 395 -16.21 12.31 0.43
C ALA A 395 -14.93 12.19 -0.41
N MET A 396 -14.03 11.27 -0.05
CA MET A 396 -12.84 10.97 -0.86
C MET A 396 -13.18 10.39 -2.23
N ALA A 397 -14.14 9.46 -2.31
CA ALA A 397 -14.60 8.88 -3.58
C ALA A 397 -15.29 9.93 -4.47
N ASP A 398 -16.22 10.72 -3.91
CA ASP A 398 -16.94 11.78 -4.62
C ASP A 398 -15.98 12.82 -5.21
N ARG A 399 -14.91 13.17 -4.49
CA ARG A 399 -13.87 14.07 -5.01
C ARG A 399 -13.16 13.47 -6.21
N ILE A 400 -12.79 12.19 -6.17
CA ILE A 400 -12.14 11.51 -7.30
C ILE A 400 -13.06 11.49 -8.53
N ILE A 401 -14.36 11.19 -8.33
CA ILE A 401 -15.37 11.22 -9.38
C ILE A 401 -15.48 12.63 -9.98
N SER A 402 -15.51 13.67 -9.13
CA SER A 402 -15.49 15.07 -9.59
C SER A 402 -14.24 15.41 -10.40
N MET A 403 -13.05 14.97 -9.99
CA MET A 403 -11.81 15.19 -10.75
C MET A 403 -11.84 14.52 -12.13
N ARG A 404 -12.47 13.36 -12.27
CA ARG A 404 -12.69 12.71 -13.58
C ARG A 404 -13.55 13.58 -14.49
N GLN A 405 -14.68 14.06 -13.95
CA GLN A 405 -15.59 14.92 -14.70
C GLN A 405 -14.91 16.22 -15.13
N GLN A 406 -14.22 16.90 -14.21
CA GLN A 406 -13.51 18.15 -14.49
C GLN A 406 -12.42 17.98 -15.56
N LEU A 407 -11.63 16.90 -15.49
CA LEU A 407 -10.60 16.63 -16.50
C LEU A 407 -11.22 16.36 -17.87
N PHE A 408 -12.28 15.55 -17.94
CA PHE A 408 -12.99 15.28 -19.18
C PHE A 408 -13.58 16.55 -19.80
N ASP A 409 -14.26 17.37 -19.00
CA ASP A 409 -14.84 18.64 -19.46
C ASP A 409 -13.77 19.61 -19.94
N ALA A 410 -12.65 19.71 -19.23
CA ALA A 410 -11.53 20.56 -19.61
C ALA A 410 -10.90 20.11 -20.95
N LEU A 411 -10.66 18.81 -21.15
CA LEU A 411 -10.14 18.28 -22.41
C LEU A 411 -11.09 18.53 -23.59
N ARG A 412 -12.40 18.36 -23.37
CA ARG A 412 -13.43 18.66 -24.37
C ARG A 412 -13.47 20.14 -24.71
N ALA A 413 -13.50 21.01 -23.70
CA ALA A 413 -13.52 22.47 -23.89
C ALA A 413 -12.24 22.98 -24.59
N ARG A 414 -11.10 22.34 -24.33
CA ARG A 414 -9.81 22.65 -24.97
C ARG A 414 -9.73 22.19 -26.44
N GLY A 415 -10.70 21.39 -26.90
CA GLY A 415 -10.70 20.80 -28.25
C GLY A 415 -9.58 19.76 -28.43
N THR A 416 -9.24 19.01 -27.38
CA THR A 416 -8.18 18.00 -27.45
C THR A 416 -8.55 16.85 -28.39
N PRO A 417 -7.72 16.50 -29.39
CA PRO A 417 -8.00 15.41 -30.32
C PRO A 417 -8.29 14.07 -29.62
N GLY A 418 -9.19 13.28 -30.22
CA GLY A 418 -9.57 11.94 -29.75
C GLY A 418 -10.74 11.89 -28.77
N ASP A 419 -11.19 10.68 -28.43
CA ASP A 419 -12.25 10.46 -27.42
C ASP A 419 -11.67 10.28 -26.00
N TRP A 420 -12.05 11.17 -25.11
CA TRP A 420 -11.67 11.18 -23.69
C TRP A 420 -12.78 10.68 -22.75
N SER A 421 -13.91 10.19 -23.28
CA SER A 421 -15.05 9.71 -22.49
C SER A 421 -14.72 8.55 -21.54
N HIS A 422 -13.65 7.80 -21.83
CA HIS A 422 -13.16 6.73 -20.96
C HIS A 422 -12.75 7.24 -19.57
N ILE A 423 -12.34 8.50 -19.41
CA ILE A 423 -11.94 9.08 -18.10
C ILE A 423 -13.08 9.01 -17.08
N ILE A 424 -14.32 9.25 -17.52
CA ILE A 424 -15.51 9.24 -16.66
C ILE A 424 -16.19 7.86 -16.59
N LYS A 425 -15.89 6.96 -17.54
CA LYS A 425 -16.36 5.57 -17.51
C LYS A 425 -15.50 4.68 -16.60
N GLN A 426 -14.20 4.98 -16.52
CA GLN A 426 -13.27 4.32 -15.61
C GLN A 426 -13.53 4.76 -14.16
N ILE A 427 -13.25 3.86 -13.22
CA ILE A 427 -13.57 4.01 -11.80
C ILE A 427 -12.33 3.92 -10.90
N GLY A 428 -12.50 4.32 -9.64
CA GLY A 428 -11.44 4.24 -8.62
C GLY A 428 -10.35 5.29 -8.78
N MET A 429 -9.17 5.02 -8.23
CA MET A 429 -8.10 6.02 -8.11
C MET A 429 -7.34 6.31 -9.41
N PHE A 430 -7.47 5.47 -10.46
CA PHE A 430 -6.62 5.56 -11.64
C PHE A 430 -7.39 5.69 -12.94
N THR A 431 -6.79 6.41 -13.88
CA THR A 431 -7.24 6.47 -15.27
C THR A 431 -6.12 5.99 -16.16
N PHE A 432 -6.45 5.14 -17.12
CA PHE A 432 -5.54 4.74 -18.17
C PHE A 432 -5.79 5.61 -19.40
N THR A 433 -4.92 6.60 -19.60
CA THR A 433 -5.15 7.71 -20.54
C THR A 433 -5.02 7.30 -22.00
N GLY A 434 -4.31 6.20 -22.27
CA GLY A 434 -3.93 5.79 -23.63
C GLY A 434 -2.76 6.59 -24.21
N LEU A 435 -2.12 7.47 -23.43
CA LEU A 435 -0.89 8.15 -23.84
C LEU A 435 0.27 7.14 -23.92
N ASN A 436 1.08 7.26 -24.97
CA ASN A 436 2.25 6.39 -25.16
C ASN A 436 3.47 6.90 -24.35
N SER A 437 4.53 6.09 -24.27
CA SER A 437 5.75 6.41 -23.52
C SER A 437 6.45 7.70 -23.99
N GLU A 438 6.34 8.06 -25.27
CA GLU A 438 6.94 9.27 -25.82
C GLU A 438 6.17 10.52 -25.39
N GLN A 439 4.84 10.46 -25.47
CA GLN A 439 3.93 11.49 -24.96
C GLN A 439 4.09 11.69 -23.44
N VAL A 440 4.20 10.60 -22.67
CA VAL A 440 4.48 10.66 -21.23
C VAL A 440 5.84 11.32 -20.96
N THR A 441 6.87 10.96 -21.75
CA THR A 441 8.20 11.56 -21.62
C THR A 441 8.19 13.05 -21.95
N PHE A 442 7.46 13.45 -22.98
CA PHE A 442 7.24 14.85 -23.36
C PHE A 442 6.56 15.63 -22.21
N MET A 443 5.45 15.12 -21.66
CA MET A 443 4.76 15.77 -20.54
C MET A 443 5.64 15.90 -19.30
N ARG A 444 6.50 14.92 -19.03
CA ARG A 444 7.47 15.01 -17.93
C ARG A 444 8.50 16.12 -18.17
N LYS A 445 9.07 16.20 -19.37
CA LYS A 445 10.15 17.15 -19.70
C LYS A 445 9.64 18.59 -19.80
N GLU A 446 8.54 18.78 -20.52
CA GLU A 446 8.05 20.12 -20.89
C GLU A 446 7.05 20.69 -19.87
N TYR A 447 6.29 19.82 -19.19
CA TYR A 447 5.22 20.23 -18.27
C TYR A 447 5.47 19.81 -16.82
N HIS A 448 6.58 19.13 -16.53
CA HIS A 448 6.89 18.63 -15.18
C HIS A 448 5.79 17.73 -14.58
N ILE A 449 5.10 16.97 -15.44
CA ILE A 449 4.04 16.03 -15.01
C ILE A 449 4.60 14.62 -14.96
N TYR A 450 4.52 14.01 -13.78
CA TYR A 450 5.10 12.72 -13.46
C TYR A 450 4.01 11.66 -13.38
N MET A 451 4.01 10.72 -14.32
CA MET A 451 3.09 9.57 -14.39
C MET A 451 3.86 8.32 -14.82
N THR A 452 3.22 7.15 -14.76
CA THR A 452 3.86 5.91 -15.23
C THR A 452 3.94 5.89 -16.76
N SER A 453 4.97 5.22 -17.30
CA SER A 453 5.26 5.19 -18.74
C SER A 453 4.16 4.57 -19.60
N ASP A 454 3.29 3.79 -18.99
CA ASP A 454 2.11 3.18 -19.62
C ASP A 454 0.90 4.13 -19.72
N GLY A 455 1.05 5.39 -19.29
CA GLY A 455 0.00 6.39 -19.37
C GLY A 455 -1.05 6.29 -18.25
N ARG A 456 -0.82 5.51 -17.19
CA ARG A 456 -1.69 5.53 -16.00
C ARG A 456 -1.46 6.81 -15.17
N ILE A 457 -2.54 7.51 -14.86
CA ILE A 457 -2.54 8.66 -13.94
C ILE A 457 -3.36 8.39 -12.69
N SER A 458 -2.95 8.98 -11.56
CA SER A 458 -3.67 8.97 -10.30
C SER A 458 -4.64 10.15 -10.24
N MET A 459 -5.94 9.87 -10.37
CA MET A 459 -7.00 10.86 -10.21
C MET A 459 -7.04 11.42 -8.78
N ALA A 460 -6.58 10.63 -7.81
CA ALA A 460 -6.49 11.04 -6.42
C ALA A 460 -5.38 12.08 -6.15
N GLY A 461 -4.43 12.25 -7.07
CA GLY A 461 -3.40 13.29 -7.02
C GLY A 461 -3.80 14.60 -7.71
N LEU A 462 -4.93 14.63 -8.42
CA LEU A 462 -5.44 15.83 -9.08
C LEU A 462 -6.23 16.72 -8.12
N SER A 463 -6.30 17.99 -8.48
CA SER A 463 -7.12 19.03 -7.86
C SER A 463 -7.66 19.96 -8.93
N SER A 464 -8.72 20.71 -8.63
CA SER A 464 -9.34 21.66 -9.55
C SER A 464 -8.32 22.70 -10.06
N ARG A 465 -7.31 23.01 -9.24
CA ARG A 465 -6.20 23.92 -9.59
C ARG A 465 -5.20 23.32 -10.57
N THR A 466 -5.04 22.01 -10.59
CA THR A 466 -4.03 21.31 -11.41
C THR A 466 -4.62 20.71 -12.70
N VAL A 467 -5.95 20.58 -12.77
CA VAL A 467 -6.66 20.12 -13.98
C VAL A 467 -6.31 20.95 -15.22
N PRO A 468 -6.28 22.30 -15.21
CA PRO A 468 -5.91 23.09 -16.39
C PRO A 468 -4.50 22.76 -16.90
N HIS A 469 -3.52 22.68 -15.99
CA HIS A 469 -2.13 22.35 -16.34
C HIS A 469 -2.00 20.95 -16.97
N LEU A 470 -2.69 19.95 -16.40
CA LEU A 470 -2.74 18.62 -17.00
C LEU A 470 -3.42 18.64 -18.38
N THR A 471 -4.51 19.38 -18.52
CA THR A 471 -5.29 19.46 -19.76
C THR A 471 -4.43 20.02 -20.90
N ASP A 472 -3.71 21.12 -20.66
CA ASP A 472 -2.81 21.71 -21.64
C ASP A 472 -1.64 20.78 -21.99
N ALA A 473 -1.09 20.07 -21.01
CA ALA A 473 -0.03 19.10 -21.24
C ALA A 473 -0.48 17.91 -22.10
N ILE A 474 -1.66 17.35 -21.82
CA ILE A 474 -2.23 16.26 -22.64
C ILE A 474 -2.50 16.77 -24.05
N HIS A 475 -3.12 17.95 -24.19
CA HIS A 475 -3.40 18.54 -25.49
C HIS A 475 -2.13 18.73 -26.32
N ALA A 476 -1.07 19.28 -25.72
CA ALA A 476 0.22 19.45 -26.38
C ALA A 476 0.87 18.10 -26.74
N ALA A 477 0.80 17.11 -25.85
CA ALA A 477 1.38 15.80 -26.10
C ALA A 477 0.75 15.13 -27.33
N VAL A 478 -0.58 15.12 -27.43
CA VAL A 478 -1.27 14.46 -28.56
C VAL A 478 -1.25 15.24 -29.87
N THR A 479 -0.87 16.53 -29.84
CA THR A 479 -0.78 17.37 -31.05
C THR A 479 0.65 17.55 -31.56
N LYS A 480 1.65 17.48 -30.68
CA LYS A 480 3.07 17.73 -31.01
C LYS A 480 3.91 16.46 -31.09
N VAL A 481 3.50 15.39 -30.41
CA VAL A 481 4.20 14.11 -30.40
C VAL A 481 3.32 13.12 -31.14
N ALA A 482 3.62 12.95 -32.44
CA ALA A 482 2.90 12.07 -33.35
C ALA A 482 3.09 10.60 -32.97
#